data_AF-A0A6M2D3L3-F1
#
_entry.id   AF-A0A6M2D3L3-F1
#
_cell.length_a   1.000
_cell.length_b   1.000
_cell.length_c   1.000
_cell.angle_alpha   90.00
_cell.angle_beta   90.00
_cell.angle_gamma   90.00
#
_symmetry.space_group_name_H-M   'P 1'
#
loop_
_entity.id
_entity.type
_entity.pdbx_description
1 polymer ?
#
loop_
_entity_poly.entity_id
_entity_poly.type
_entity_poly.pdbx_seq_one_letter_code
_entity_poly.pdbx_strand_id
1 'polypeptide(L)'
;LDNLLPGDMVLADRGFTISDSVGIRSARLVTPAFTKGKPQLSAFQVERTRRVADVRIHVERVIGLLRNKFRILKHTLPVEMLTADENGATVLDKTFVCAALVNLCDFLVPFG
;
A
#
# COMPACT_ATOMS: atom_id res chain seq x y z
N LEU A 1 11.78 0.46 7.39
CA LEU A 1 11.01 1.73 7.27
C LEU A 1 11.97 2.91 7.10
N ASP A 2 13.16 2.64 6.58
CA ASP A 2 14.31 3.53 6.72
C ASP A 2 14.32 4.65 5.68
N ASN A 3 13.48 4.50 4.65
CA ASN A 3 13.23 5.50 3.62
C ASN A 3 12.13 6.50 4.00
N LEU A 4 11.49 6.36 5.16
CA LEU A 4 10.47 7.32 5.60
C LEU A 4 11.13 8.63 6.03
N LEU A 5 10.55 9.74 5.57
CA LEU A 5 10.92 11.08 5.96
C LEU A 5 9.95 11.64 7.01
N PRO A 6 10.42 12.56 7.87
CA PRO A 6 9.53 13.27 8.80
C PRO A 6 8.36 13.93 8.06
N GLY A 7 7.14 13.69 8.55
CA GLY A 7 5.90 14.20 7.96
C GLY A 7 5.21 13.24 6.98
N ASP A 8 5.86 12.14 6.57
CA ASP A 8 5.26 11.17 5.65
C ASP A 8 3.98 10.54 6.23
N MET A 9 3.05 10.20 5.32
CA MET A 9 1.84 9.45 5.65
C MET A 9 1.92 8.04 5.07
N VAL A 10 1.82 7.04 5.96
CA VAL A 10 1.78 5.63 5.58
C VAL A 10 0.34 5.16 5.61
N LEU A 11 -0.21 4.82 4.45
CA LEU A 11 -1.52 4.19 4.36
C LEU A 11 -1.40 2.70 4.65
N ALA A 12 -2.26 2.17 5.52
CA ALA A 12 -2.33 0.74 5.78
C ALA A 12 -3.76 0.28 5.98
N ASP A 13 -4.00 -0.99 5.62
CA ASP A 13 -5.26 -1.64 5.92
C ASP A 13 -5.44 -1.83 7.43
N ARG A 14 -6.65 -2.23 7.80
CA ARG A 14 -6.96 -2.53 9.17
C ARG A 14 -6.15 -3.74 9.67
N GLY A 15 -5.67 -3.67 10.90
CA GLY A 15 -4.95 -4.76 11.57
C GLY A 15 -3.43 -4.60 11.56
N PHE A 16 -2.91 -3.62 10.83
CA PHE A 16 -1.50 -3.25 10.89
C PHE A 16 -1.21 -2.44 12.16
N THR A 17 -0.43 -3.02 13.07
CA THR A 17 -0.04 -2.41 14.36
C THR A 17 1.39 -1.88 14.32
N ILE A 18 1.67 -0.97 13.38
CA ILE A 18 3.02 -0.42 13.14
C ILE A 18 3.11 1.09 13.46
N SER A 19 2.14 1.64 14.20
CA SER A 19 2.10 3.07 14.53
C SER A 19 3.40 3.55 15.17
N ASP A 20 3.96 2.75 16.07
CA ASP A 20 5.13 3.12 16.86
C ASP A 20 6.38 3.12 15.97
N SER A 21 6.54 2.09 15.15
CA SER A 21 7.64 1.99 14.18
C SER A 21 7.63 3.12 13.15
N VAL A 22 6.44 3.57 12.73
CA VAL A 22 6.27 4.71 11.82
C VAL A 22 6.51 6.04 12.57
N GLY A 23 6.04 6.15 13.81
CA GLY A 23 6.19 7.33 14.66
C GLY A 23 7.64 7.64 15.03
N ILE A 24 8.50 6.62 15.21
CA ILE A 24 9.96 6.79 15.41
C ILE A 24 10.59 7.58 14.26
N ARG A 25 10.02 7.48 13.05
CA ARG A 25 10.46 8.23 11.86
C ARG A 25 9.81 9.60 11.71
N SER A 26 9.06 10.07 12.72
CA SER A 26 8.22 11.28 12.64
C SER A 26 7.21 11.25 11.49
N ALA A 27 6.82 10.05 11.06
CA ALA A 27 5.79 9.81 10.07
C ALA A 27 4.49 9.38 10.76
N ARG A 28 3.40 9.30 10.01
CA ARG A 28 2.07 8.98 10.53
C ARG A 28 1.45 7.78 9.81
N LEU A 29 1.03 6.80 10.59
CA LEU A 29 0.16 5.72 10.10
C LEU A 29 -1.28 6.22 9.93
N VAL A 30 -1.86 6.00 8.77
CA VAL A 30 -3.23 6.37 8.39
C VAL A 30 -3.99 5.10 8.02
N THR A 31 -4.93 4.72 8.87
CA THR A 31 -5.85 3.60 8.62
C THR A 31 -7.28 4.12 8.40
N PRO A 32 -8.15 3.36 7.74
CA PRO A 32 -9.56 3.71 7.58
C PRO A 32 -10.24 4.03 8.93
N ALA A 33 -11.11 5.03 8.96
CA ALA A 33 -11.85 5.38 10.17
C ALA A 33 -12.86 4.29 10.55
N PHE A 34 -13.16 4.22 11.85
CA PHE A 34 -14.03 3.20 12.39
C PHE A 34 -15.13 3.80 13.26
N THR A 35 -16.32 3.23 13.18
CA THR A 35 -17.48 3.56 14.03
C THR A 35 -17.48 2.75 15.34
N LYS A 36 -16.32 2.29 15.84
CA LYS A 36 -16.30 1.29 16.94
C LYS A 36 -16.97 1.88 18.19
N GLY A 37 -18.17 1.37 18.51
CA GLY A 37 -18.99 1.86 19.63
C GLY A 37 -19.68 3.21 19.40
N LYS A 38 -19.67 3.76 18.19
CA LYS A 38 -20.35 5.01 17.81
C LYS A 38 -21.42 4.73 16.76
N PRO A 39 -22.57 5.41 16.82
CA PRO A 39 -23.61 5.26 15.80
C PRO A 39 -23.17 5.77 14.42
N GLN A 40 -22.29 6.78 14.39
CA GLN A 40 -21.72 7.34 13.15
C GLN A 40 -20.36 8.02 13.40
N LEU A 41 -19.63 8.29 12.30
CA LEU A 41 -18.44 9.14 12.31
C LEU A 41 -18.84 10.62 12.42
N SER A 42 -18.00 11.45 13.03
CA SER A 42 -18.22 12.91 13.00
C SER A 42 -17.99 13.46 11.59
N ALA A 43 -18.55 14.63 11.28
CA ALA A 43 -18.36 15.29 9.98
C ALA A 43 -16.86 15.44 9.60
N PHE A 44 -16.02 15.82 10.57
CA PHE A 44 -14.57 15.89 10.39
C PHE A 44 -13.93 14.52 10.07
N GLN A 45 -14.36 13.46 10.76
CA GLN A 45 -13.86 12.11 10.50
C GLN A 45 -14.32 11.59 9.13
N VAL A 46 -15.55 11.89 8.73
CA VAL A 46 -16.08 11.56 7.39
C VAL A 46 -15.23 12.22 6.32
N GLU A 47 -14.99 13.52 6.44
CA GLU A 47 -14.21 14.30 5.47
C GLU A 47 -12.77 13.79 5.35
N ARG A 48 -12.11 13.52 6.49
CA ARG A 48 -10.78 12.90 6.50
C ARG A 48 -10.77 11.50 5.86
N THR A 49 -11.79 10.69 6.13
CA THR A 49 -11.88 9.33 5.57
C THR A 49 -12.12 9.36 4.08
N ARG A 50 -12.90 10.32 3.58
CA ARG A 50 -13.11 10.53 2.14
C ARG A 50 -11.79 10.79 1.42
N ARG A 51 -10.98 11.74 1.92
CA ARG A 51 -9.65 12.04 1.36
C ARG A 51 -8.74 10.81 1.30
N VAL A 52 -8.76 9.98 2.36
CA VAL A 52 -7.99 8.73 2.41
C VAL A 52 -8.53 7.70 1.40
N ALA A 53 -9.85 7.60 1.26
CA ALA A 53 -10.49 6.70 0.30
C ALA A 53 -10.16 7.08 -1.15
N ASP A 54 -10.11 8.38 -1.46
CA ASP A 54 -9.75 8.87 -2.79
C ASP A 54 -8.34 8.43 -3.18
N VAL A 55 -7.36 8.54 -2.28
CA VAL A 55 -6.00 8.02 -2.51
C VAL A 55 -5.99 6.49 -2.62
N ARG A 56 -6.78 5.79 -1.79
CA ARG A 56 -6.88 4.32 -1.81
C ARG A 56 -7.37 3.79 -3.16
N ILE A 57 -8.30 4.48 -3.82
CA ILE A 57 -8.76 4.13 -5.17
C ILE A 57 -7.58 4.07 -6.15
N HIS A 58 -6.64 5.03 -6.05
CA HIS A 58 -5.46 5.07 -6.91
C HIS A 58 -4.52 3.91 -6.62
N VAL A 59 -4.27 3.62 -5.33
CA VAL A 59 -3.45 2.47 -4.91
C VAL A 59 -4.03 1.16 -5.43
N GLU A 60 -5.34 0.94 -5.28
CA GLU A 60 -6.01 -0.27 -5.76
C GLU A 60 -5.98 -0.40 -7.29
N ARG A 61 -6.09 0.72 -8.02
CA ARG A 61 -5.95 0.73 -9.49
C ARG A 61 -4.54 0.30 -9.91
N VAL A 62 -3.48 0.82 -9.26
CA VAL A 62 -2.09 0.43 -9.56
C VAL A 62 -1.84 -1.03 -9.22
N ILE A 63 -2.34 -1.52 -8.07
CA ILE A 63 -2.26 -2.95 -7.71
C ILE A 63 -3.01 -3.80 -8.75
N GLY A 64 -4.21 -3.38 -9.16
CA GLY A 64 -4.98 -4.07 -10.20
C GLY A 64 -4.22 -4.13 -11.52
N LEU A 65 -3.61 -3.02 -11.94
CA LEU A 65 -2.80 -2.94 -13.16
C LEU A 65 -1.58 -3.88 -13.09
N LEU A 66 -0.87 -3.92 -11.96
CA LEU A 66 0.22 -4.86 -11.72
C LEU A 66 -0.22 -6.32 -11.91
N ARG A 67 -1.32 -6.70 -11.25
CA ARG A 67 -1.85 -8.08 -11.31
C ARG A 67 -2.38 -8.46 -12.70
N ASN A 68 -2.92 -7.49 -13.43
CA ASN A 68 -3.45 -7.70 -14.78
C ASN A 68 -2.34 -7.81 -15.83
N LYS A 69 -1.27 -7.01 -15.70
CA LYS A 69 -0.16 -6.97 -16.65
C LYS A 69 0.81 -8.15 -16.47
N PHE A 70 1.06 -8.57 -15.23
CA PHE A 70 2.05 -9.60 -14.93
C PHE A 70 1.40 -10.86 -14.36
N ARG A 71 1.40 -11.94 -15.15
CA ARG A 71 0.83 -13.25 -14.75
C ARG A 71 1.40 -13.80 -13.44
N ILE A 72 2.66 -13.49 -13.13
CA ILE A 72 3.32 -13.90 -11.88
C ILE A 72 2.60 -13.34 -10.63
N LEU A 73 1.95 -12.18 -10.74
CA LEU A 73 1.23 -11.53 -9.63
C LEU A 73 -0.27 -11.86 -9.62
N LYS A 74 -0.76 -12.64 -10.60
CA LYS A 74 -2.19 -12.92 -10.76
C LYS A 74 -2.69 -13.96 -9.76
N HIS A 75 -1.84 -14.96 -9.47
CA HIS A 75 -2.17 -16.10 -8.63
C HIS A 75 -1.52 -15.99 -7.25
N THR A 76 -2.03 -16.77 -6.30
CA THR A 76 -1.39 -16.94 -4.99
C THR A 76 0.00 -17.52 -5.18
N LEU A 77 1.00 -16.87 -4.58
CA LEU A 77 2.38 -17.36 -4.62
C LEU A 77 2.54 -18.49 -3.58
N PRO A 78 3.10 -19.64 -3.98
CA PRO A 78 3.51 -20.68 -3.04
C PRO A 78 4.53 -20.15 -2.01
N VAL A 79 4.51 -20.68 -0.80
CA VAL A 79 5.40 -20.23 0.31
C VAL A 79 6.86 -20.52 -0.02
N GLU A 80 7.13 -21.55 -0.82
CA GLU A 80 8.45 -21.93 -1.33
C GLU A 80 9.05 -20.83 -2.21
N MET A 81 8.25 -19.91 -2.75
CA MET A 81 8.75 -18.75 -3.49
C MET A 81 9.31 -17.65 -2.59
N LEU A 82 9.18 -17.79 -1.27
CA LEU A 82 9.74 -16.88 -0.27
C LEU A 82 11.17 -17.25 0.12
N THR A 83 11.67 -18.45 -0.23
CA THR A 83 13.06 -18.81 0.04
C THR A 83 13.98 -18.09 -0.93
N ALA A 84 15.01 -17.47 -0.37
CA ALA A 84 16.07 -16.86 -1.14
C ALA A 84 16.96 -17.92 -1.79
N ASP A 85 17.45 -17.63 -3.00
CA ASP A 85 18.49 -18.41 -3.65
C ASP A 85 19.87 -18.17 -3.03
N GLU A 86 20.90 -18.80 -3.59
CA GLU A 86 22.30 -18.63 -3.16
C GLU A 86 22.80 -17.18 -3.21
N ASN A 87 22.15 -16.31 -3.98
CA ASN A 87 22.47 -14.90 -4.12
C ASN A 87 21.60 -14.00 -3.23
N GLY A 88 20.72 -14.58 -2.40
CA GLY A 88 19.83 -13.85 -1.51
C GLY A 88 18.56 -13.32 -2.18
N ALA A 89 18.33 -13.65 -3.46
CA ALA A 89 17.16 -13.16 -4.20
C ALA A 89 15.97 -14.12 -4.06
N THR A 90 14.78 -13.55 -3.93
CA THR A 90 13.52 -14.27 -3.87
C THR A 90 12.69 -14.02 -5.12
N VAL A 91 11.68 -14.87 -5.34
CA VAL A 91 10.72 -14.61 -6.41
C VAL A 91 9.92 -13.33 -6.12
N LEU A 92 9.80 -12.90 -4.86
CA LEU A 92 9.17 -11.64 -4.50
C LEU A 92 9.90 -10.42 -5.07
N ASP A 93 11.22 -10.49 -5.29
CA ASP A 93 11.97 -9.40 -5.91
C ASP A 93 11.48 -9.11 -7.34
N LYS A 94 10.91 -10.11 -8.01
CA LYS A 94 10.25 -9.93 -9.32
C LYS A 94 9.03 -9.01 -9.21
N THR A 95 8.38 -8.92 -8.05
CA THR A 95 7.28 -7.96 -7.80
C THR A 95 7.80 -6.53 -7.85
N PHE A 96 8.99 -6.27 -7.30
CA PHE A 96 9.62 -4.95 -7.36
C PHE A 96 9.95 -4.56 -8.81
N VAL A 97 10.48 -5.51 -9.59
CA VAL A 97 10.72 -5.31 -11.03
C VAL A 97 9.41 -5.02 -11.77
N CYS A 98 8.34 -5.77 -11.50
CA CYS A 98 7.02 -5.51 -12.09
C CYS A 98 6.52 -4.10 -11.76
N ALA A 99 6.64 -3.66 -10.51
CA ALA A 99 6.30 -2.30 -10.07
C ALA A 99 7.12 -1.23 -10.79
N ALA A 100 8.43 -1.41 -10.89
CA ALA A 100 9.30 -0.50 -11.64
C ALA A 100 8.91 -0.40 -13.12
N LEU A 101 8.59 -1.53 -13.76
CA LEU A 101 8.11 -1.56 -15.15
C LEU A 101 6.73 -0.91 -15.33
N VAL A 102 5.86 -0.95 -14.32
CA VAL A 102 4.59 -0.20 -14.33
C VAL A 102 4.82 1.29 -14.26
N ASN A 103 5.79 1.74 -13.46
CA ASN A 103 6.14 3.17 -13.36
C ASN A 103 6.65 3.75 -14.70
N LEU A 104 7.10 2.91 -15.63
CA LEU A 104 7.52 3.31 -16.98
C LEU A 104 6.37 3.30 -18.02
N CYS A 105 5.17 2.88 -17.63
CA CYS A 105 4.01 2.89 -18.52
C CYS A 105 3.30 4.24 -18.45
N ASP A 106 2.86 4.78 -19.59
CA ASP A 106 2.13 6.06 -19.69
C ASP A 106 0.73 6.07 -19.01
N PHE A 107 0.37 4.99 -18.30
CA PHE A 107 -0.97 4.76 -17.78
C PHE A 107 -1.02 4.94 -16.26
N LEU A 108 -0.91 6.19 -15.82
CA LEU A 108 -1.51 6.63 -14.57
C LEU A 108 -2.57 7.66 -14.93
N VAL A 109 -3.84 7.28 -14.77
CA VAL A 109 -5.00 8.16 -14.98
C VAL A 109 -4.71 9.51 -14.33
N PRO A 110 -4.90 10.64 -15.04
CA PRO A 110 -4.60 11.96 -14.50
C PRO A 110 -5.32 12.16 -13.16
N PHE A 111 -4.63 12.81 -12.22
CA PHE A 111 -5.25 13.30 -11.00
C PHE A 111 -6.39 14.25 -11.40
N GLY A 112 -7.63 13.80 -11.22
CA GLY A 112 -8.83 14.59 -11.47
C GLY A 112 -9.06 15.64 -10.40
#